data_AF-A0AA42E331-F1
#
_entry.id   AF-A0AA42E331-F1
#
_cell.length_a   1.000
_cell.length_b   1.000
_cell.length_c   1.000
_cell.angle_alpha   90.00
_cell.angle_beta   90.00
_cell.angle_gamma   90.00
#
_symmetry.space_group_name_H-M   'P 1'
#
loop_
_entity.id
_entity.type
_entity.pdbx_description
1 polymer ?
#
loop_
_entity_poly.entity_id
_entity_poly.type
_entity_poly.pdbx_seq_one_letter_code
_entity_poly.pdbx_strand_id
1 'polypeptide(L)'
;MTVLHLTHIDPERNMARFYRLDVQPDLFGGCSLICEWGRIGQPGTVRTTSYGTVAEAEVARARQSRLKARRGYSRPWIEPGQPSLDNADREP
;
A
#
# COMPACT_ATOMS: atom_id res chain seq x y z
N MET A 1 -4.40 -10.01 -6.47
CA MET A 1 -3.85 -9.70 -5.13
C MET A 1 -4.34 -8.32 -4.76
N THR A 2 -4.68 -8.08 -3.50
CA THR A 2 -5.43 -6.88 -3.09
C THR A 2 -4.46 -5.81 -2.60
N VAL A 3 -4.38 -4.67 -3.29
CA VAL A 3 -3.54 -3.53 -2.88
C VAL A 3 -4.00 -3.03 -1.50
N LEU A 4 -3.12 -2.44 -0.69
CA LEU A 4 -3.51 -1.75 0.53
C LEU A 4 -3.12 -0.28 0.41
N HIS A 5 -4.11 0.59 0.40
CA HIS A 5 -3.90 2.03 0.44
C HIS A 5 -4.15 2.59 1.84
N LEU A 6 -3.16 3.30 2.39
CA LEU A 6 -3.25 4.03 3.65
C LEU A 6 -2.97 5.53 3.43
N THR A 7 -3.65 6.38 4.17
CA THR A 7 -3.46 7.84 4.17
C THR A 7 -3.19 8.35 5.58
N HIS A 8 -2.42 9.43 5.68
CA HIS A 8 -2.25 10.19 6.92
C HIS A 8 -2.47 11.66 6.58
N ILE A 9 -3.59 12.19 7.07
CA ILE A 9 -4.04 13.55 6.80
C ILE A 9 -4.18 14.27 8.14
N ASP A 10 -3.41 15.34 8.31
CA ASP A 10 -3.42 16.25 9.44
C ASP A 10 -3.36 17.68 8.87
N PRO A 11 -4.51 18.36 8.75
CA PRO A 11 -4.60 19.71 8.18
C PRO A 11 -3.84 20.75 9.01
N GLU A 12 -3.82 20.62 10.34
CA GLU A 12 -3.16 21.56 11.25
C GLU A 12 -1.64 21.57 11.03
N ARG A 13 -1.08 20.44 10.58
CA ARG A 13 0.34 20.28 10.25
C ARG A 13 0.65 20.39 8.76
N ASN A 14 -0.32 20.79 7.91
CA ASN A 14 -0.20 20.76 6.45
C ASN A 14 0.36 19.41 5.95
N MET A 15 -0.18 18.32 6.48
CA MET A 15 0.29 16.96 6.19
C MET A 15 -0.81 16.18 5.48
N ALA A 16 -0.55 15.83 4.22
CA ALA A 16 -1.39 14.94 3.45
C ALA A 16 -0.47 13.94 2.73
N ARG A 17 -0.36 12.73 3.28
CA ARG A 17 0.55 11.68 2.79
C ARG A 17 -0.21 10.40 2.50
N PHE A 18 0.29 9.65 1.53
CA PHE A 18 -0.20 8.31 1.22
C PHE A 18 0.90 7.26 1.41
N TYR A 19 0.48 6.01 1.56
CA TYR A 19 1.32 4.83 1.62
C TYR A 19 0.57 3.66 0.98
N ARG A 20 1.08 3.15 -0.14
CA ARG A 20 0.50 2.03 -0.89
C ARG A 20 1.39 0.80 -0.75
N LEU A 21 0.78 -0.34 -0.48
CA LEU A 21 1.45 -1.63 -0.34
C LEU A 21 0.79 -2.65 -1.26
N ASP A 22 1.56 -3.20 -2.19
CA ASP A 22 1.08 -4.19 -3.16
C ASP A 22 2.01 -5.40 -3.20
N VAL A 23 1.43 -6.60 -3.21
CA VAL A 23 2.17 -7.86 -3.35
C VAL A 23 1.89 -8.38 -4.74
N GLN A 24 2.93 -8.48 -5.54
CA GLN A 24 2.84 -8.97 -6.92
C GLN A 24 3.72 -10.23 -7.09
N PRO A 25 3.29 -11.21 -7.89
CA PRO A 25 4.18 -12.29 -8.34
C PRO A 25 5.33 -11.69 -9.15
N ASP A 26 6.51 -12.29 -9.07
CA ASP A 26 7.62 -11.94 -9.95
C ASP A 26 7.87 -13.00 -11.04
N LEU A 27 8.73 -12.66 -12.00
CA LEU A 27 9.05 -13.52 -13.15
C LEU A 27 9.84 -14.79 -12.79
N PHE A 28 10.31 -14.91 -11.55
CA PHE A 28 11.20 -15.99 -11.11
C PHE A 28 10.52 -16.96 -10.15
N GLY A 29 9.18 -16.94 -10.09
CA GLY A 29 8.40 -17.79 -9.19
C GLY A 29 8.42 -17.33 -7.73
N GLY A 30 8.96 -16.13 -7.45
CA GLY A 30 8.89 -15.46 -6.17
C GLY A 30 7.77 -14.43 -6.13
N CYS A 31 7.82 -13.56 -5.13
CA CYS A 31 6.89 -12.44 -4.97
C CYS A 31 7.62 -11.17 -4.57
N SER A 32 7.10 -10.03 -4.98
CA SER A 32 7.63 -8.72 -4.64
C SER A 32 6.60 -7.89 -3.88
N LEU A 33 7.02 -7.31 -2.75
CA LEU A 33 6.29 -6.25 -2.07
C LEU A 33 6.71 -4.90 -2.66
N ILE A 34 5.78 -4.24 -3.32
CA ILE A 34 5.91 -2.89 -3.84
C ILE A 34 5.33 -1.93 -2.80
N CYS A 35 6.18 -1.04 -2.30
CA CYS A 35 5.82 0.04 -1.40
C CYS A 35 5.90 1.36 -2.16
N GLU A 36 4.80 2.11 -2.26
CA GLU A 36 4.82 3.49 -2.77
C GLU A 36 4.44 4.48 -1.65
N TRP A 37 5.10 5.62 -1.58
CA TRP A 37 4.75 6.67 -0.62
C TRP A 37 5.03 8.06 -1.14
N GLY A 38 4.23 9.03 -0.71
CA GLY A 38 4.37 10.41 -1.16
C GLY A 38 3.40 11.35 -0.48
N ARG A 39 3.37 12.60 -0.93
CA ARG A 39 2.29 13.53 -0.61
C ARG A 39 1.10 13.23 -1.53
N ILE A 40 -0.12 13.34 -1.00
CA ILE A 40 -1.33 13.15 -1.81
C ILE A 40 -1.36 14.22 -2.91
N GLY A 41 -1.66 13.81 -4.14
CA GLY A 41 -1.67 14.68 -5.33
C GLY A 41 -0.30 14.96 -5.93
N GLN A 42 0.76 14.24 -5.52
CA GLN A 42 2.11 14.33 -6.08
C GLN A 42 2.65 12.93 -6.40
N PRO A 43 3.60 12.81 -7.35
CA PRO A 43 4.28 11.54 -7.61
C PRO A 43 4.92 10.97 -6.34
N GLY A 44 4.72 9.66 -6.11
CA GLY A 44 5.33 8.94 -5.00
C GLY A 44 6.76 8.47 -5.29
N THR A 45 7.41 7.98 -4.24
CA THR A 45 8.61 7.15 -4.33
C THR A 45 8.22 5.69 -4.20
N VAL A 46 8.74 4.85 -5.08
CA VAL A 46 8.49 3.40 -5.09
C VAL A 46 9.72 2.67 -4.56
N ARG A 47 9.50 1.63 -3.77
CA ARG A 47 10.52 0.63 -3.40
C ARG A 47 9.94 -0.76 -3.51
N THR A 48 10.67 -1.61 -4.20
CA THR A 48 10.34 -3.02 -4.35
C THR A 48 11.24 -3.86 -3.43
N THR A 49 10.69 -4.92 -2.84
CA THR A 49 11.44 -5.90 -2.04
C THR A 49 10.96 -7.29 -2.39
N SER A 50 11.87 -8.15 -2.81
CA SER A 50 11.57 -9.53 -3.24
C SER A 50 11.59 -10.51 -2.07
N TYR A 51 10.75 -11.54 -2.17
CA TYR A 51 10.53 -12.61 -1.22
C TYR A 51 10.42 -13.95 -1.96
N GLY A 52 10.75 -15.05 -1.27
CA GLY A 52 10.71 -16.38 -1.88
C GLY A 52 9.27 -16.91 -2.04
N THR A 53 8.32 -16.41 -1.25
CA THR A 53 6.92 -16.85 -1.30
C THR A 53 5.93 -15.69 -1.12
N VAL A 54 4.69 -15.89 -1.61
CA VAL A 54 3.56 -14.98 -1.34
C VAL A 54 3.34 -14.79 0.16
N ALA A 55 3.44 -15.86 0.94
CA ALA A 55 3.21 -15.84 2.39
C ALA A 55 4.22 -14.93 3.11
N GLU A 56 5.50 -14.97 2.75
CA GLU A 56 6.52 -14.08 3.29
C GLU A 56 6.24 -12.61 2.94
N ALA A 57 5.87 -12.34 1.68
CA ALA A 57 5.53 -11.00 1.22
C ALA A 57 4.29 -10.44 1.95
N GLU A 58 3.26 -11.26 2.17
CA GLU A 58 2.05 -10.87 2.91
C GLU A 58 2.33 -10.63 4.41
N VAL A 59 3.19 -11.45 5.04
CA VAL A 59 3.65 -11.18 6.42
C VAL A 59 4.39 -9.85 6.49
N ALA A 60 5.25 -9.56 5.52
CA ALA A 60 5.95 -8.29 5.43
C ALA A 60 4.98 -7.11 5.20
N ARG A 61 4.00 -7.26 4.30
CA ARG A 61 2.93 -6.28 4.04
C ARG A 61 2.14 -5.98 5.31
N ALA A 62 1.70 -7.01 6.03
CA ALA A 62 0.97 -6.87 7.29
C ALA A 62 1.80 -6.21 8.39
N ARG A 63 3.11 -6.49 8.43
CA ARG A 63 4.03 -5.82 9.37
C ARG A 63 4.16 -4.33 9.04
N GLN A 64 4.37 -3.97 7.77
CA GLN A 64 4.49 -2.57 7.33
C GLN A 64 3.20 -1.80 7.60
N SER A 65 2.03 -2.38 7.29
CA SER A 65 0.76 -1.71 7.52
C SER A 65 0.52 -1.41 9.00
N ARG A 66 0.81 -2.36 9.91
CA ARG A 66 0.72 -2.16 11.37
C ARG A 66 1.67 -1.08 11.86
N LEU A 67 2.90 -1.05 11.35
CA LEU A 67 3.87 -0.01 11.71
C LEU A 67 3.40 1.38 11.27
N LYS A 68 2.77 1.49 10.10
CA LYS A 68 2.21 2.75 9.60
C LYS A 68 0.95 3.16 10.35
N ALA A 69 0.10 2.21 10.72
CA ALA A 69 -1.08 2.46 11.55
C ALA A 69 -0.70 3.17 12.86
N ARG A 70 0.36 2.69 13.53
CA ARG A 70 0.91 3.33 14.74
C ARG A 70 1.45 4.75 14.51
N ARG A 71 1.70 5.15 13.27
CA ARG A 71 2.16 6.50 12.89
C ARG A 71 1.02 7.40 12.41
N GLY A 72 -0.24 7.02 12.62
CA GLY A 72 -1.41 7.81 12.22
C GLY A 72 -1.90 7.54 10.79
N TYR A 73 -1.34 6.55 10.09
CA TYR A 73 -1.90 6.13 8.81
C TYR A 73 -3.16 5.30 9.03
N SER A 74 -4.22 5.59 8.27
CA SER A 74 -5.47 4.86 8.31
C SER A 74 -5.91 4.51 6.88
N ARG A 75 -6.85 3.58 6.73
CA ARG A 75 -7.46 3.38 5.41
C ARG A 75 -8.26 4.65 5.06
N PRO A 76 -8.14 5.18 3.83
CA PRO A 76 -9.00 6.27 3.42
C PRO A 76 -10.45 5.82 3.56
N TRP A 77 -11.31 6.75 4.00
CA TRP A 77 -12.73 6.48 3.96
C TRP A 77 -13.15 6.30 2.51
N ILE A 78 -13.73 5.14 2.19
CA ILE A 78 -14.26 4.85 0.86
C ILE A 78 -15.74 5.19 0.94
N GLU A 79 -16.21 6.13 0.12
CA GLU A 79 -17.65 6.39 0.04
C GLU A 79 -18.37 5.10 -0.38
N PRO A 80 -19.50 4.73 0.23
CA PRO A 80 -20.25 3.54 -0.17
C PRO A 80 -20.67 3.67 -1.64
N GLY A 81 -20.02 2.89 -2.52
CA GLY A 81 -20.20 2.94 -3.97
C GLY A 81 -18.93 3.23 -4.77
N GLN A 82 -17.84 3.71 -4.14
CA GLN A 82 -16.54 3.81 -4.82
C GLN A 82 -15.80 2.46 -4.80
N PRO A 83 -15.21 2.02 -5.93
CA PRO A 83 -14.40 0.81 -5.94
C PRO A 83 -13.20 1.01 -5.04
N SER A 84 -12.98 0.06 -4.11
CA SER A 84 -11.78 0.06 -3.29
C SER A 84 -10.54 0.06 -4.18
N LEU A 85 -9.60 0.98 -3.93
CA LEU A 85 -8.28 0.99 -4.58
C LEU A 85 -7.50 -0.30 -4.33
N ASP A 86 -7.95 -1.07 -3.36
CA ASP A 86 -7.45 -2.41 -3.06
C ASP A 86 -7.78 -3.43 -4.19
N ASN A 87 -8.70 -3.13 -5.12
CA ASN A 87 -9.21 -4.03 -6.16
C ASN A 87 -8.86 -3.65 -7.62
N ALA A 88 -8.06 -2.60 -7.84
CA ALA A 88 -7.91 -1.98 -9.17
C ALA A 88 -7.01 -2.76 -10.16
N ASP A 89 -6.17 -3.68 -9.70
CA ASP A 89 -5.18 -4.38 -10.55
C ASP A 89 -5.60 -5.80 -10.98
N ARG A 90 -6.91 -6.04 -11.15
CA ARG A 90 -7.43 -7.28 -11.75
C ARG A 90 -7.51 -7.12 -13.27
N GLU A 91 -6.39 -7.23 -13.97
CA GLU A 91 -6.41 -7.57 -15.40
C GLU A 91 -6.59 -9.10 -15.58
N PRO A 92 -7.31 -9.54 -16.64
CA PRO A 92 -7.81 -10.91 -16.82
C PRO A 92 -6.74 -11.97 -17.11
#